data_AF-A0A7Y5G402-F1
#
_entry.id   AF-A0A7Y5G402-F1
#
_cell.length_a   1.000
_cell.length_b   1.000
_cell.length_c   1.000
_cell.angle_alpha   90.00
_cell.angle_beta   90.00
_cell.angle_gamma   90.00
#
_symmetry.space_group_name_H-M   'P 1'
#
loop_
_entity.id
_entity.type
_entity.pdbx_description
1 polymer ?
#
loop_
_entity_poly.entity_id
_entity_poly.type
_entity_poly.pdbx_seq_one_letter_code
_entity_poly.pdbx_strand_id
1 'polypeptide(L)'
;LIAMTYGNVYVARVAMGAKDEHTLKAFLEAEAYEGPSLIIAYSHCIAHGINMATAMQNQKAAVDSGQWLLYRYHPERAKHGENALQLDSQTPKIPVEKYLYMENRFKMLTKSRPEDAKRMLKEAQEDVDLRWKLYEHMAARGVESAKGKGEERKG
;
A
#
# COMPACT_ATOMS: atom_id res chain seq x y z
N LEU A 1 -0.17 -0.11 -7.94
CA LEU A 1 -0.47 -1.32 -8.74
C LEU A 1 0.01 -1.16 -10.18
N ILE A 2 -0.49 -0.17 -10.94
CA ILE A 2 -0.19 0.03 -12.37
C ILE A 2 1.33 0.05 -12.66
N ALA A 3 2.12 0.83 -11.93
CA ALA A 3 3.57 0.87 -12.15
C ALA A 3 4.27 -0.50 -12.01
N MET A 4 3.75 -1.39 -11.16
CA MET A 4 4.32 -2.74 -10.98
C MET A 4 4.04 -3.67 -12.17
N THR A 5 3.03 -3.39 -13.00
CA THR A 5 2.69 -4.26 -14.14
C THR A 5 3.69 -4.14 -15.29
N TYR A 6 4.51 -3.09 -15.31
CA TYR A 6 5.61 -2.95 -16.27
C TYR A 6 6.76 -3.93 -15.99
N GLY A 7 6.88 -4.44 -14.77
CA GLY A 7 7.87 -5.45 -14.40
C GLY A 7 9.30 -4.93 -14.16
N ASN A 8 9.61 -3.70 -14.60
CA ASN A 8 10.95 -3.11 -14.57
C ASN A 8 11.01 -1.78 -13.81
N VAL A 9 10.00 -1.47 -12.99
CA VAL A 9 9.93 -0.26 -12.18
C VAL A 9 10.01 -0.67 -10.71
N TYR A 10 10.94 -0.11 -9.94
CA TYR A 10 10.90 -0.24 -8.48
C TYR A 10 9.71 0.57 -7.94
N VAL A 11 8.87 -0.04 -7.12
CA VAL A 11 7.70 0.65 -6.55
C VAL A 11 7.61 0.41 -5.06
N ALA A 12 7.59 1.47 -4.27
CA ALA A 12 7.33 1.38 -2.84
C ALA A 12 6.16 2.27 -2.42
N ARG A 13 5.36 1.81 -1.47
CA ARG A 13 4.34 2.62 -0.79
C ARG A 13 4.68 2.71 0.68
N VAL A 14 4.93 3.90 1.18
CA VAL A 14 5.54 4.15 2.50
C VAL A 14 4.66 5.03 3.37
N ALA A 15 4.84 4.94 4.69
CA ALA A 15 4.28 5.85 5.68
C ALA A 15 5.21 5.87 6.90
N MET A 16 5.97 6.95 7.06
CA MET A 16 7.01 7.06 8.08
C MET A 16 6.46 6.88 9.50
N GLY A 17 5.28 7.45 9.79
CA GLY A 17 4.65 7.34 11.11
C GLY A 17 4.15 5.92 11.43
N ALA A 18 4.06 5.03 10.44
CA ALA A 18 3.65 3.65 10.64
C ALA A 18 4.85 2.68 10.80
N LYS A 19 5.88 2.86 9.97
CA LYS A 19 7.11 2.04 10.00
C LYS A 19 8.26 2.81 9.34
N ASP A 20 9.10 3.42 10.16
CA ASP A 20 10.25 4.21 9.76
C ASP A 20 11.36 3.36 9.11
N GLU A 21 11.69 2.21 9.68
CA GLU A 21 12.68 1.27 9.11
C GLU A 21 12.32 0.84 7.69
N HIS A 22 11.03 0.54 7.44
CA HIS A 22 10.53 0.23 6.09
C HIS A 22 10.67 1.43 5.15
N THR A 23 10.39 2.63 5.63
CA THR A 23 10.51 3.85 4.84
C THR A 23 11.96 4.09 4.45
N LEU A 24 12.90 4.01 5.40
CA LEU A 24 14.33 4.15 5.12
C LEU A 24 14.81 3.09 4.12
N LYS A 25 14.44 1.82 4.33
CA LYS A 25 14.81 0.72 3.42
C LYS A 25 14.29 0.95 2.00
N ALA A 26 13.05 1.40 1.86
CA ALA A 26 12.47 1.69 0.55
C ALA A 26 13.21 2.80 -0.21
N PHE A 27 13.67 3.84 0.50
CA PHE A 27 14.47 4.90 -0.11
C PHE A 27 15.86 4.41 -0.54
N LEU A 28 16.54 3.62 0.29
CA LEU A 28 17.85 3.06 -0.03
C LEU A 28 17.78 2.09 -1.22
N GLU A 29 16.77 1.22 -1.27
CA GLU A 29 16.57 0.30 -2.40
C GLU A 29 16.22 1.05 -3.69
N ALA A 30 15.35 2.06 -3.61
CA ALA A 30 14.95 2.86 -4.76
C ALA A 30 16.10 3.66 -5.36
N GLU A 31 17.01 4.16 -4.52
CA GLU A 31 18.19 4.92 -4.94
C GLU A 31 19.26 4.01 -5.56
N ALA A 32 19.49 2.84 -4.97
CA ALA A 32 20.44 1.85 -5.48
C ALA A 32 19.95 1.13 -6.75
N TYR A 33 18.66 1.19 -7.07
CA TYR A 33 18.10 0.51 -8.24
C TYR A 33 18.51 1.20 -9.54
N GLU A 34 19.20 0.48 -10.43
CA GLU A 34 19.59 0.94 -11.77
C GLU A 34 18.40 0.94 -12.75
N GLY A 35 17.38 1.74 -12.45
CA GLY A 35 16.16 1.83 -13.24
C GLY A 35 15.18 2.88 -12.70
N PRO A 36 13.98 2.98 -13.28
CA PRO A 36 12.96 3.89 -12.78
C PRO A 36 12.43 3.44 -11.42
N SER A 37 12.36 4.39 -10.48
CA SER A 37 11.86 4.18 -9.12
C SER A 37 10.69 5.11 -8.81
N LEU A 38 9.64 4.56 -8.19
CA LEU A 38 8.46 5.28 -7.73
C LEU A 38 8.21 5.02 -6.23
N ILE A 39 8.27 6.07 -5.42
CA ILE A 39 7.89 6.02 -4.01
C ILE A 39 6.60 6.81 -3.82
N ILE A 40 5.57 6.15 -3.28
CA ILE A 40 4.29 6.76 -2.91
C ILE A 40 4.26 6.90 -1.39
N ALA A 41 4.53 8.10 -0.89
CA ALA A 41 4.56 8.39 0.54
C ALA A 41 3.22 8.94 1.05
N TYR A 42 2.70 8.37 2.14
CA TYR A 42 1.58 8.97 2.85
C TYR A 42 2.03 10.28 3.51
N SER A 43 1.43 11.38 3.09
CA SER A 43 1.68 12.71 3.63
C SER A 43 0.42 13.23 4.32
N HIS A 44 0.45 13.32 5.64
CA HIS A 44 -0.64 13.93 6.38
C HIS A 44 -0.61 15.45 6.23
N CYS A 45 -1.78 16.08 6.23
CA CYS A 45 -1.91 17.51 5.99
C CYS A 45 -2.95 18.12 6.94
N ILE A 46 -2.81 19.42 7.20
CA ILE A 46 -3.82 20.22 7.94
C ILE A 46 -5.22 20.08 7.35
N ALA A 47 -5.34 19.86 6.03
CA ALA A 47 -6.60 19.66 5.33
C ALA A 47 -7.34 18.38 5.75
N HIS A 48 -6.65 17.44 6.41
CA HIS A 48 -7.30 16.27 7.00
C HIS A 48 -8.08 16.66 8.28
N GLY A 49 -7.78 17.82 8.85
CA GLY A 49 -8.36 18.33 10.09
C GLY A 49 -7.98 17.44 11.28
N ILE A 50 -6.67 17.30 11.47
CA ILE A 50 -6.03 16.50 12.53
C ILE A 50 -5.12 17.40 13.37
N ASN A 51 -4.76 16.96 14.58
CA ASN A 51 -3.71 17.62 15.35
C ASN A 51 -2.34 17.29 14.73
N MET A 52 -1.68 18.29 14.14
CA MET A 52 -0.38 18.11 13.47
C MET A 52 0.73 17.66 14.44
N ALA A 53 0.65 18.01 15.72
CA ALA A 53 1.63 17.58 16.72
C ALA A 53 1.64 16.06 16.95
N THR A 54 0.52 15.38 16.66
CA THR A 54 0.37 13.93 16.86
C THR A 54 0.14 13.17 15.54
N ALA A 55 0.32 13.83 14.40
CA ALA A 55 -0.14 13.31 13.10
C ALA A 55 0.59 12.05 12.62
N MET A 56 1.76 11.71 13.18
CA MET A 56 2.40 10.41 12.93
C MET A 56 1.51 9.24 13.40
N GLN A 57 0.73 9.43 14.47
CA GLN A 57 -0.23 8.43 14.94
C GLN A 57 -1.35 8.20 13.93
N ASN A 58 -1.77 9.23 13.19
CA ASN A 58 -2.74 9.09 12.09
C ASN A 58 -2.17 8.26 10.94
N GLN A 59 -0.89 8.45 10.59
CA GLN A 59 -0.24 7.58 9.59
C GLN A 59 -0.24 6.12 10.04
N LYS A 60 0.11 5.90 11.32
CA LYS A 60 0.09 4.56 11.92
C LYS A 60 -1.30 3.95 11.85
N ALA A 61 -2.34 4.69 12.24
CA ALA A 61 -3.72 4.24 12.17
C ALA A 61 -4.20 3.96 10.73
N ALA A 62 -3.74 4.75 9.75
CA ALA A 62 -4.04 4.49 8.34
C ALA A 62 -3.48 3.14 7.89
N VAL A 63 -2.29 2.75 8.37
CA VAL A 63 -1.68 1.45 8.08
C VAL A 63 -2.30 0.33 8.90
N ASP A 64 -2.49 0.52 10.20
CA ASP A 64 -3.10 -0.47 11.10
C ASP A 64 -4.55 -0.79 10.70
N SER A 65 -5.24 0.14 10.03
CA SER A 65 -6.58 -0.10 9.49
C SER A 65 -6.61 -0.74 8.10
N GLY A 66 -5.47 -0.93 7.44
CA GLY A 66 -5.39 -1.40 6.06
C GLY A 66 -5.74 -0.36 4.99
N GLN A 67 -6.18 0.85 5.39
CA GLN A 67 -6.50 1.93 4.46
C GLN A 67 -5.27 2.42 3.69
N TRP A 68 -4.08 2.27 4.27
CA TRP A 68 -2.80 2.45 3.60
C TRP A 68 -1.95 1.17 3.73
N LEU A 69 -1.51 0.60 2.61
CA LEU A 69 -0.63 -0.58 2.64
C LEU A 69 0.83 -0.17 2.47
N LEU A 70 1.72 -0.84 3.19
CA LEU A 70 3.16 -0.77 3.06
C LEU A 70 3.62 -1.95 2.22
N TYR A 71 4.30 -1.67 1.12
CA TYR A 71 4.86 -2.70 0.25
C TYR A 71 6.05 -2.16 -0.53
N ARG A 72 6.88 -3.08 -0.99
CA ARG A 72 8.00 -2.83 -1.91
C ARG A 72 7.94 -3.85 -3.04
N TYR A 73 7.99 -3.37 -4.27
CA TYR A 73 8.15 -4.16 -5.47
C TYR A 73 9.54 -3.92 -6.02
N HIS A 74 10.37 -4.95 -6.00
CA HIS A 74 11.76 -4.88 -6.44
C HIS A 74 11.98 -5.81 -7.64
N PRO A 75 12.13 -5.28 -8.88
CA PRO A 75 12.28 -6.08 -10.10
C PRO A 75 13.39 -7.14 -10.04
N GLU A 76 14.54 -6.80 -9.47
CA GLU A 76 15.69 -7.73 -9.37
C GLU A 76 15.39 -9.03 -8.62
N ARG A 77 14.44 -9.03 -7.65
CA ARG A 77 14.04 -10.26 -6.95
C ARG A 77 13.50 -11.32 -7.92
N ALA A 78 12.76 -10.90 -8.94
CA ALA A 78 12.25 -11.81 -9.97
C ALA A 78 13.39 -12.47 -10.78
N LYS A 79 14.52 -11.77 -10.98
CA LYS A 79 15.71 -12.35 -11.65
C LYS A 79 16.36 -13.46 -10.81
N HIS A 80 16.18 -13.40 -9.50
CA HIS A 80 16.63 -14.43 -8.56
C HIS A 80 15.59 -15.53 -8.30
N GLY A 81 14.47 -15.54 -9.03
CA GLY A 81 13.40 -16.51 -8.82
C GLY A 81 12.61 -16.29 -7.52
N GLU A 82 12.66 -15.07 -6.96
CA GLU A 82 11.88 -14.66 -5.80
C GLU A 82 10.70 -13.77 -6.21
N ASN A 83 9.65 -13.74 -5.39
CA ASN A 83 8.54 -12.81 -5.64
C ASN A 83 9.03 -11.37 -5.51
N ALA A 84 8.81 -10.58 -6.56
CA ALA A 84 9.19 -9.18 -6.60
C ALA A 84 8.40 -8.31 -5.61
N LEU A 85 7.15 -8.67 -5.34
CA LEU A 85 6.30 -7.97 -4.37
C LEU A 85 6.55 -8.49 -2.96
N GLN A 86 6.91 -7.58 -2.07
CA GLN A 86 6.99 -7.77 -0.63
C GLN A 86 5.89 -6.94 0.03
N LEU A 87 4.98 -7.59 0.74
CA LEU A 87 3.96 -6.92 1.55
C LEU A 87 4.52 -6.71 2.97
N ASP A 88 4.93 -5.47 3.26
CA ASP A 88 5.57 -5.11 4.54
C ASP A 88 4.57 -4.65 5.61
N SER A 89 3.30 -4.42 5.22
CA SER A 89 2.19 -4.22 6.14
C SER A 89 1.90 -5.50 6.92
N GLN A 90 1.57 -5.34 8.20
CA GLN A 90 0.93 -6.41 8.97
C GLN A 90 -0.56 -6.48 8.65
N THR A 91 -1.20 -7.61 8.97
CA THR A 91 -2.66 -7.76 8.87
C THR A 91 -3.37 -6.61 9.57
N PRO A 92 -4.42 -6.01 8.97
CA PRO A 92 -5.17 -4.94 9.59
C PRO A 92 -5.63 -5.31 11.01
N LYS A 93 -5.38 -4.41 11.97
CA LYS A 93 -5.61 -4.60 13.41
C LYS A 93 -6.80 -3.83 13.94
N ILE A 94 -7.23 -2.79 13.22
CA ILE A 94 -8.37 -1.96 13.60
C ILE A 94 -9.34 -1.82 12.42
N PRO A 95 -10.66 -1.66 12.68
CA PRO A 95 -11.61 -1.30 11.64
C PRO A 95 -11.26 0.03 10.98
N VAL A 96 -11.59 0.19 9.69
CA VAL A 96 -11.32 1.43 8.93
C VAL A 96 -12.01 2.64 9.56
N GLU A 97 -13.19 2.43 10.16
CA GLU A 97 -13.93 3.45 10.90
C GLU A 97 -13.09 4.16 11.96
N LYS A 98 -12.31 3.40 12.74
CA LYS A 98 -11.50 3.97 13.82
C LYS A 98 -10.50 4.97 13.28
N TYR A 99 -9.87 4.66 12.15
CA TYR A 99 -8.96 5.59 11.47
C TYR A 99 -9.72 6.78 10.85
N LEU A 100 -10.77 6.54 10.08
CA LEU A 100 -11.50 7.62 9.39
C LEU A 100 -12.04 8.65 10.38
N TYR A 101 -12.56 8.21 11.52
CA TYR A 101 -13.05 9.11 12.55
C TYR A 101 -11.94 9.76 13.40
N MET A 102 -10.66 9.50 13.16
CA MET A 102 -9.59 10.36 13.68
C MET A 102 -9.48 11.69 12.92
N GLU A 103 -10.06 11.80 11.72
CA GLU A 103 -9.87 12.95 10.83
C GLU A 103 -11.19 13.71 10.59
N ASN A 104 -11.15 15.05 10.71
CA ASN A 104 -12.36 15.85 10.53
C ASN A 104 -12.92 15.81 9.10
N ARG A 105 -12.06 15.58 8.10
CA ARG A 105 -12.51 15.45 6.70
C ARG A 105 -13.56 14.35 6.48
N PHE A 106 -13.57 13.31 7.33
CA PHE A 106 -14.59 12.25 7.30
C PHE A 106 -15.70 12.51 8.32
N LYS A 107 -15.36 12.95 9.54
CA LYS A 107 -16.35 13.26 10.60
C LYS A 107 -17.40 14.28 10.17
N MET A 108 -17.05 15.22 9.30
CA MET A 108 -18.02 16.22 8.84
C MET A 108 -19.21 15.60 8.09
N LEU A 109 -18.98 14.50 7.36
CA LEU A 109 -20.04 13.83 6.60
C LEU A 109 -21.09 13.20 7.52
N THR A 110 -20.70 12.71 8.70
CA THR A 110 -21.65 12.12 9.67
C THR A 110 -22.62 13.15 10.22
N LYS A 111 -22.25 14.44 10.21
CA LYS A 111 -23.11 15.55 10.63
C LYS A 111 -24.01 16.03 9.50
N SER A 112 -23.49 16.15 8.28
CA SER A 112 -24.23 16.72 7.15
C SER A 112 -25.11 15.71 6.42
N ARG A 113 -24.67 14.45 6.32
CA ARG A 113 -25.33 13.36 5.58
C ARG A 113 -25.12 12.00 6.27
N PRO A 114 -25.79 11.75 7.42
CA PRO A 114 -25.52 10.57 8.26
C PRO A 114 -25.76 9.23 7.56
N GLU A 115 -26.79 9.12 6.72
CA GLU A 115 -27.09 7.87 6.02
C GLU A 115 -26.06 7.55 4.92
N ASP A 116 -25.62 8.57 4.17
CA ASP A 116 -24.51 8.42 3.22
C ASP A 116 -23.20 8.04 3.94
N ALA A 117 -22.93 8.65 5.10
CA ALA A 117 -21.75 8.34 5.88
C ALA A 117 -21.70 6.86 6.31
N LYS A 118 -22.83 6.32 6.80
CA LYS A 118 -22.93 4.90 7.16
C LYS A 118 -22.70 3.98 5.95
N ARG A 119 -23.33 4.30 4.81
CA ARG A 119 -23.19 3.52 3.57
C ARG A 119 -21.74 3.52 3.07
N MET A 120 -21.15 4.70 2.93
CA MET A 120 -19.77 4.86 2.45
C MET A 120 -18.75 4.24 3.41
N LEU A 121 -19.01 4.26 4.72
CA LEU A 121 -18.14 3.59 5.69
C LEU A 121 -18.12 2.07 5.49
N LYS A 122 -19.27 1.47 5.20
CA LYS A 122 -19.37 0.04 4.88
C LYS A 122 -18.59 -0.30 3.61
N GLU A 123 -18.81 0.48 2.55
CA GLU A 123 -18.07 0.35 1.27
C GLU A 123 -16.56 0.48 1.49
N ALA A 124 -16.11 1.44 2.31
CA ALA A 124 -14.70 1.64 2.62
C ALA A 124 -14.08 0.43 3.36
N GLN A 125 -14.83 -0.24 4.23
CA GLN A 125 -14.35 -1.44 4.92
C GLN A 125 -14.20 -2.60 3.93
N GLU A 126 -15.21 -2.82 3.07
CA GLU A 126 -15.17 -3.84 2.02
C GLU A 126 -13.97 -3.62 1.08
N ASP A 127 -13.72 -2.37 0.66
CA ASP A 127 -12.58 -2.01 -0.19
C ASP A 127 -11.22 -2.30 0.46
N VAL A 128 -11.08 -2.02 1.76
CA VAL A 128 -9.86 -2.33 2.51
C VAL A 128 -9.64 -3.84 2.57
N ASP A 129 -10.67 -4.61 2.88
CA ASP A 129 -10.60 -6.06 3.00
C ASP A 129 -10.24 -6.73 1.67
N LEU A 130 -10.85 -6.26 0.57
CA LEU A 130 -10.55 -6.74 -0.79
C LEU A 130 -9.12 -6.41 -1.20
N ARG A 131 -8.67 -5.17 -0.93
CA ARG A 131 -7.32 -4.72 -1.26
C ARG A 131 -6.27 -5.50 -0.46
N TRP A 132 -6.52 -5.74 0.83
CA TRP A 132 -5.62 -6.56 1.66
C TRP A 132 -5.46 -7.95 1.05
N LYS A 133 -6.57 -8.67 0.83
CA LYS A 133 -6.56 -10.03 0.27
C LYS A 133 -5.85 -10.11 -1.07
N LEU A 134 -6.05 -9.12 -1.94
CA LEU A 134 -5.38 -9.05 -3.24
C LEU A 134 -3.86 -8.98 -3.07
N TYR A 135 -3.37 -8.04 -2.26
CA TYR A 135 -1.93 -7.84 -2.07
C TYR A 135 -1.28 -8.99 -1.31
N GLU A 136 -1.97 -9.56 -0.32
CA GLU A 136 -1.55 -10.76 0.41
C GLU A 136 -1.38 -11.94 -0.56
N HIS A 137 -2.37 -12.20 -1.38
CA HIS A 137 -2.31 -13.26 -2.40
C HIS A 137 -1.20 -13.00 -3.43
N MET A 138 -1.03 -11.76 -3.90
CA MET A 138 0.06 -11.41 -4.83
C MET A 138 1.44 -11.63 -4.22
N ALA A 139 1.63 -11.33 -2.93
CA ALA A 139 2.89 -11.53 -2.23
C ALA A 139 3.14 -13.02 -1.88
N ALA A 140 2.07 -13.80 -1.68
CA ALA A 140 2.15 -15.23 -1.37
C ALA A 140 2.37 -16.11 -2.62
N ARG A 141 2.07 -15.62 -3.83
CA ARG A 141 2.29 -16.38 -5.07
C ARG A 141 3.77 -16.73 -5.23
N GLY A 142 4.04 -18.02 -5.47
CA GLY A 142 5.36 -18.49 -5.92
C GLY A 142 5.67 -17.94 -7.31
N VAL A 143 6.96 -17.87 -7.65
CA VAL A 143 7.40 -17.33 -8.94
C VAL A 143 7.02 -18.29 -10.06
N GLU A 144 5.96 -17.96 -10.81
CA GLU A 144 5.75 -18.55 -12.12
C GLU A 144 6.86 -18.03 -13.03
N SER A 145 7.86 -18.88 -13.26
CA SER A 145 8.95 -18.64 -14.20
C SER A 145 8.39 -18.22 -15.56
N ALA A 146 8.60 -16.96 -15.94
CA ALA A 146 8.39 -16.47 -17.30
C ALA A 146 9.50 -16.97 -18.26
N LYS A 147 9.89 -18.25 -18.19
CA LYS A 147 10.75 -18.90 -19.19
C LYS A 147 9.91 -19.85 -20.05
N GLY A 148 9.71 -19.46 -21.32
CA GLY A 148 9.53 -20.41 -22.42
C GLY A 148 8.13 -20.53 -23.05
N LYS A 149 7.62 -19.47 -23.69
CA LYS A 149 6.67 -19.60 -24.81
C LYS A 149 7.09 -18.74 -26.00
N GLY A 150 8.37 -18.84 -26.37
CA GLY A 150 8.93 -18.23 -27.58
C GLY A 150 9.65 -19.29 -28.40
N GLU A 151 8.93 -19.81 -29.40
CA GLU A 151 9.44 -20.25 -30.70
C GLU A 151 10.56 -21.32 -30.78
N GLU A 152 10.15 -22.58 -30.84
CA GLU A 152 10.74 -23.56 -31.77
C GLU A 152 9.61 -24.31 -32.50
N ARG A 153 9.17 -23.74 -33.63
CA ARG A 153 8.59 -24.51 -34.73
C ARG A 153 9.52 -24.34 -35.93
N LYS A 154 10.56 -25.16 -35.99
CA LYS A 154 11.26 -25.46 -37.24
C LYS A 154 10.55 -26.65 -37.89
N GLY A 155 9.85 -26.37 -38.98
CA GLY A 155 9.58 -27.33 -40.05
C GLY A 155 10.57 -27.11 -41.17
#